data_AF-A0A553GA48-F1
#
_entry.id   AF-A0A553GA48-F1
#
_cell.length_a   1.000
_cell.length_b   1.000
_cell.length_c   1.000
_cell.angle_alpha   90.00
_cell.angle_beta   90.00
_cell.angle_gamma   90.00
#
_symmetry.space_group_name_H-M   'P 1'
#
loop_
_entity.id
_entity.type
_entity.pdbx_description
1 polymer ?
#
loop_
_entity_poly.entity_id
_entity_poly.type
_entity_poly.pdbx_seq_one_letter_code
_entity_poly.pdbx_strand_id
1 'polypeptide(L)'
;MDKQTLLSNQVLSELKQIKCLLYDNKTVLNVEELSQYTGLSKSKIYKLLSKKLIPTGSNPNIRQKFFFKKVIDKWLMGVSLSELDAEAEFDHMLRNKDK
;
A
#
# COMPACT_ATOMS: atom_id res chain seq x y z
N MET A 1 17.83 -0.83 34.47
CA MET A 1 16.61 -0.69 33.66
C MET A 1 15.54 -1.54 34.31
N ASP A 2 14.44 -0.93 34.76
CA ASP A 2 13.46 -1.61 35.60
C ASP A 2 12.59 -2.58 34.79
N LYS A 3 12.16 -3.67 35.43
CA LYS A 3 11.32 -4.71 34.81
C LYS A 3 10.00 -4.14 34.26
N GLN A 4 9.49 -3.09 34.93
CA GLN A 4 8.30 -2.34 34.50
C GLN A 4 8.53 -1.59 33.18
N THR A 5 9.71 -1.01 32.98
CA THR A 5 10.06 -0.28 31.75
C THR A 5 10.25 -1.25 30.58
N LEU A 6 10.80 -2.43 30.84
CA LEU A 6 10.95 -3.48 29.83
C LEU A 6 9.59 -3.99 29.31
N LEU A 7 8.67 -4.33 30.22
CA LEU A 7 7.31 -4.75 29.86
C LEU A 7 6.55 -3.65 29.09
N SER A 8 6.67 -2.40 29.52
CA SER A 8 6.03 -1.25 28.83
C SER A 8 6.54 -1.11 27.40
N ASN A 9 7.85 -1.28 27.18
CA ASN A 9 8.44 -1.21 25.84
C ASN A 9 8.00 -2.37 24.95
N GLN A 10 7.88 -3.59 25.49
CA GLN A 10 7.37 -4.74 24.75
C GLN A 10 5.91 -4.54 24.33
N VAL A 11 5.05 -4.08 25.25
CA VAL A 11 3.64 -3.77 24.95
C VAL A 11 3.53 -2.68 23.86
N LEU A 12 4.35 -1.63 23.92
CA LEU A 12 4.36 -0.59 22.89
C LEU A 12 4.82 -1.10 21.52
N SER A 13 5.74 -2.07 21.49
CA SER A 13 6.16 -2.72 20.24
C SER A 13 5.04 -3.54 19.63
N GLU A 14 4.37 -4.37 20.43
CA GLU A 14 3.23 -5.18 19.98
C GLU A 14 2.07 -4.30 19.48
N LEU A 15 1.76 -3.21 20.19
CA LEU A 15 0.74 -2.25 19.75
C LEU A 15 1.08 -1.59 18.41
N LYS A 16 2.37 -1.32 18.13
CA LYS A 16 2.80 -0.83 16.82
C LYS A 16 2.61 -1.90 15.75
N GLN A 17 2.96 -3.16 16.02
CA GLN A 17 2.75 -4.26 15.07
C GLN A 17 1.27 -4.47 14.75
N ILE A 18 0.40 -4.48 15.76
CA ILE A 18 -1.06 -4.60 15.57
C ILE A 18 -1.59 -3.43 14.73
N LYS A 19 -1.14 -2.20 15.01
CA LYS A 19 -1.53 -1.03 14.22
C LYS A 19 -1.08 -1.15 12.77
N CYS A 20 0.10 -1.72 12.51
CA CYS A 20 0.58 -2.04 11.16
C CYS A 20 -0.33 -3.05 10.45
N LEU A 21 -0.72 -4.14 11.13
CA LEU A 21 -1.62 -5.16 10.59
C LEU A 21 -3.01 -4.63 10.25
N LEU A 22 -3.50 -3.59 10.96
CA LEU A 22 -4.76 -2.95 10.63
C LEU A 22 -4.70 -2.15 9.31
N TYR A 23 -3.53 -1.67 8.90
CA TYR A 23 -3.37 -1.01 7.60
C TYR A 23 -3.47 -2.00 6.44
N ASP A 24 -3.23 -3.29 6.65
CA ASP A 24 -3.33 -4.29 5.58
C ASP A 24 -4.75 -4.42 5.02
N ASN A 25 -5.76 -4.17 5.85
CA ASN A 25 -7.17 -4.20 5.45
C ASN A 25 -7.62 -2.94 4.70
N LYS A 26 -6.80 -1.87 4.65
CA LYS A 26 -7.18 -0.64 3.94
C LYS A 26 -7.01 -0.79 2.44
N THR A 27 -8.05 -0.43 1.71
CA THR A 27 -8.03 -0.37 0.24
C THR A 27 -7.35 0.89 -0.28
N VAL A 28 -7.38 1.97 0.51
CA VAL A 28 -6.83 3.28 0.17
C VAL A 28 -5.88 3.74 1.27
N LEU A 29 -4.71 4.22 0.86
CA LEU A 29 -3.67 4.77 1.73
C LEU A 29 -3.53 6.27 1.48
N ASN A 30 -3.28 7.04 2.53
CA ASN A 30 -2.74 8.39 2.42
C ASN A 30 -1.19 8.36 2.38
N VAL A 31 -0.54 9.53 2.29
CA VAL A 31 0.94 9.61 2.23
C VAL A 31 1.64 9.03 3.47
N GLU A 32 1.06 9.22 4.67
CA GLU A 32 1.61 8.67 5.92
C GLU A 32 1.59 7.15 5.89
N GLU A 33 0.44 6.60 5.54
CA GLU A 33 0.18 5.16 5.52
C GLU A 33 1.00 4.50 4.41
N LEU A 34 1.12 5.15 3.26
CA LEU A 34 1.98 4.68 2.18
C LEU A 34 3.46 4.65 2.59
N SER A 35 3.91 5.65 3.35
CA SER A 35 5.29 5.69 3.88
C SER A 35 5.54 4.53 4.84
N GLN A 36 4.58 4.25 5.73
CA GLN A 36 4.65 3.12 6.65
C GLN A 36 4.59 1.78 5.92
N TYR A 37 3.74 1.67 4.91
CA TYR A 37 3.53 0.45 4.13
C TYR A 37 4.72 0.10 3.24
N THR A 38 5.25 1.07 2.50
CA THR A 38 6.34 0.85 1.52
C THR A 38 7.74 0.97 2.11
N GLY A 39 7.87 1.52 3.33
CA GLY A 39 9.14 1.90 3.93
C GLY A 39 9.83 3.11 3.27
N LEU A 40 9.23 3.70 2.23
CA LEU A 40 9.76 4.90 1.57
C LEU A 40 9.55 6.13 2.46
N SER A 41 10.54 7.03 2.50
CA SER A 41 10.38 8.31 3.19
C SER A 41 9.32 9.18 2.51
N LYS A 42 8.60 10.00 3.29
CA LYS A 42 7.60 10.95 2.76
C LYS A 42 8.20 11.87 1.69
N SER A 43 9.42 12.35 1.89
CA SER A 43 10.13 13.18 0.92
C SER A 43 10.36 12.45 -0.41
N LYS A 44 10.66 11.15 -0.37
CA LYS A 44 10.76 10.32 -1.58
C LYS A 44 9.41 10.19 -2.28
N ILE A 45 8.33 9.95 -1.52
CA ILE A 45 6.96 9.87 -2.06
C ILE A 45 6.56 11.18 -2.73
N TYR A 46 6.79 12.33 -2.10
CA TYR A 46 6.51 13.65 -2.70
C TYR A 46 7.35 13.93 -3.94
N LYS A 47 8.61 13.48 -3.98
CA LYS A 47 9.48 13.57 -5.17
C LYS A 47 8.97 12.69 -6.32
N LEU A 48 8.38 11.54 -6.03
CA LEU A 48 7.75 10.68 -7.05
C LEU A 48 6.45 11.29 -7.56
N LEU A 49 5.64 11.84 -6.65
CA LEU A 49 4.40 12.56 -6.94
C LEU A 49 4.62 13.73 -7.91
N SER A 50 5.61 14.59 -7.63
CA SER A 50 5.91 15.76 -8.46
C SER A 50 6.36 15.38 -9.87
N LYS A 51 7.03 14.23 -10.00
CA LYS A 51 7.46 13.66 -11.29
C LYS A 51 6.41 12.76 -11.96
N LYS A 52 5.24 12.57 -11.34
CA LYS A 52 4.19 11.65 -11.79
C LYS A 52 4.66 10.20 -11.98
N LEU A 53 5.65 9.77 -11.18
CA LEU A 53 6.25 8.43 -11.27
C LEU A 53 5.62 7.41 -10.31
N ILE A 54 4.68 7.85 -9.48
CA ILE A 54 3.93 7.00 -8.57
C ILE A 54 2.43 7.11 -8.89
N PRO A 55 1.69 6.00 -9.00
CA PRO A 55 0.27 6.03 -9.34
C PRO A 55 -0.53 6.59 -8.18
N THR A 56 -1.40 7.57 -8.44
CA THR A 56 -2.18 8.27 -7.41
C THR A 56 -3.61 8.50 -7.84
N GLY A 57 -4.54 8.64 -6.88
CA GLY A 57 -5.91 9.03 -7.18
C GLY A 57 -6.01 10.42 -7.84
N SER A 58 -6.93 10.55 -8.80
CA SER A 58 -7.14 11.76 -9.61
C SER A 58 -8.33 12.60 -9.17
N ASN A 59 -8.78 12.48 -7.92
CA ASN A 59 -9.93 13.25 -7.43
C ASN A 59 -9.58 14.75 -7.36
N PRO A 60 -10.23 15.63 -8.15
CA PRO A 60 -9.92 17.05 -8.19
C PRO A 60 -10.44 17.82 -6.96
N ASN A 61 -11.41 17.26 -6.24
CA ASN A 61 -12.06 17.92 -5.10
C ASN A 61 -11.31 17.74 -3.79
N ILE A 62 -10.27 16.90 -3.77
CA ILE A 62 -9.52 16.55 -2.55
C ILE A 62 -8.07 17.02 -2.71
N ARG A 63 -7.65 17.95 -1.85
CA ARG A 63 -6.27 18.48 -1.84
C ARG A 63 -5.25 17.42 -1.44
N GLN A 64 -5.63 16.50 -0.56
CA GLN A 64 -4.75 15.44 -0.07
C GLN A 64 -4.61 14.31 -1.10
N LYS A 65 -3.41 13.73 -1.18
CA LYS A 65 -3.12 12.62 -2.10
C LYS A 65 -3.41 11.27 -1.44
N PHE A 66 -4.12 10.44 -2.20
CA PHE A 66 -4.51 9.09 -1.83
C PHE A 66 -4.06 8.09 -2.91
N PHE A 67 -3.87 6.85 -2.48
CA PHE A 67 -3.29 5.78 -3.26
C PHE A 67 -4.11 4.51 -3.06
N PHE A 68 -4.48 3.83 -4.13
CA PHE A 68 -5.09 2.51 -4.02
C PHE A 68 -4.00 1.48 -3.72
N LYS A 69 -4.14 0.73 -2.62
CA LYS A 69 -3.13 -0.25 -2.17
C LYS A 69 -2.78 -1.24 -3.29
N LYS A 70 -3.81 -1.85 -3.91
CA LYS A 70 -3.65 -2.78 -5.05
C LYS A 70 -2.85 -2.19 -6.22
N VAL A 71 -3.00 -0.91 -6.51
CA VAL A 71 -2.27 -0.26 -7.62
C VAL A 71 -0.82 -0.01 -7.24
N ILE A 72 -0.57 0.36 -5.98
CA ILE A 72 0.78 0.50 -5.44
C ILE A 72 1.50 -0.85 -5.39
N ASP A 73 0.83 -1.92 -4.98
CA ASP A 73 1.41 -3.28 -4.94
C ASP A 73 1.91 -3.69 -6.32
N LYS A 74 1.08 -3.49 -7.36
CA LYS A 74 1.48 -3.73 -8.76
C LYS A 74 2.67 -2.89 -9.17
N TRP A 75 2.63 -1.60 -8.86
CA TRP A 75 3.70 -0.65 -9.19
C TRP A 75 5.03 -1.02 -8.52
N LEU A 76 5.00 -1.46 -7.26
CA LEU A 76 6.18 -1.93 -6.53
C LEU A 76 6.79 -3.19 -7.16
N MET A 77 5.96 -4.10 -7.64
CA MET A 77 6.39 -5.32 -8.32
C MET A 77 6.87 -5.08 -9.75
N GLY A 78 6.73 -3.86 -10.28
CA GLY A 78 7.08 -3.54 -11.66
C GLY A 78 6.15 -4.18 -12.70
N VAL A 79 5.02 -4.73 -12.27
CA VAL A 79 4.02 -5.35 -13.15
C VAL A 79 3.19 -4.22 -13.78
N SER A 80 3.08 -4.23 -15.10
CA SER A 80 2.22 -3.26 -15.79
C SER A 80 0.76 -3.48 -15.40
N LEU A 81 -0.01 -2.40 -15.29
CA LEU A 81 -1.45 -2.51 -14.99
C LEU A 81 -2.18 -3.39 -16.03
N SER A 82 -1.70 -3.40 -17.28
CA SER A 82 -2.22 -4.21 -18.39
C SER A 82 -1.95 -5.71 -18.26
N GLU A 83 -0.82 -6.14 -17.70
CA GLU A 83 -0.48 -7.58 -17.57
C GLU A 83 -1.43 -8.31 -16.62
N LEU A 84 -1.99 -7.62 -15.63
CA LEU A 84 -2.96 -8.21 -14.69
C LEU A 84 -4.40 -8.24 -15.21
N ASP A 85 -4.76 -7.33 -16.13
CA ASP A 85 -6.01 -7.47 -16.87
C ASP A 85 -5.91 -8.71 -17.77
N ALA A 86 -4.75 -8.94 -18.40
CA ALA A 86 -4.48 -10.14 -19.18
C ALA A 86 -4.50 -11.43 -18.34
N GLU A 87 -3.96 -11.43 -17.11
CA GLU A 87 -4.00 -12.61 -16.23
C GLU A 87 -5.42 -12.90 -15.70
N ALA A 88 -6.18 -11.87 -15.34
CA ALA A 88 -7.59 -12.03 -14.97
C ALA A 88 -8.46 -12.50 -16.16
N GLU A 89 -8.14 -12.02 -17.36
CA GLU A 89 -8.79 -12.43 -18.61
C GLU A 89 -8.41 -13.87 -18.99
N PHE A 90 -7.16 -14.27 -18.75
CA PHE A 90 -6.67 -15.65 -18.90
C PHE A 90 -7.35 -16.62 -17.92
N ASP A 91 -7.44 -16.24 -16.64
CA ASP A 91 -8.18 -17.02 -15.63
C ASP A 91 -9.67 -17.16 -15.99
N HIS A 92 -10.27 -16.11 -16.55
CA HIS A 92 -11.63 -16.17 -17.06
C HIS A 92 -11.76 -17.09 -18.29
N MET A 93 -10.76 -17.10 -19.19
CA MET A 93 -10.71 -18.06 -20.30
C MET A 93 -10.57 -19.51 -19.84
N LEU A 94 -9.77 -19.78 -18.80
CA LEU A 94 -9.63 -21.12 -18.24
C LEU A 94 -10.96 -21.62 -17.64
N ARG A 95 -11.67 -20.78 -16.89
CA ARG A 95 -12.98 -21.14 -16.28
C ARG A 95 -14.08 -21.44 -17.31
N ASN A 96 -13.98 -20.87 -18.52
CA ASN A 96 -14.97 -21.05 -19.58
C ASN A 96 -14.65 -22.20 -20.54
N LYS A 97 -13.48 -22.84 -20.42
CA LYS A 97 -13.12 -24.04 -21.21
C LYS A 97 -13.66 -25.35 -20.62
N ASP A 98 -14.11 -25.33 -19.37
CA ASP A 98 -14.64 -26.50 -18.66
C ASP A 98 -16.18 -26.63 -18.75
N LYS A 99 -16.81 -25.97 -19.74
CA LYS A 99 -18.25 -26.08 -20.05
C LYS A 99 -18.50 -26.63 -21.44
#